data_AF-A0A920BJP7-F1
#
_entry.id   AF-A0A920BJP7-F1
#
_cell.length_a   1.000
_cell.length_b   1.000
_cell.length_c   1.000
_cell.angle_alpha   90.00
_cell.angle_beta   90.00
_cell.angle_gamma   90.00
#
_symmetry.space_group_name_H-M   'P 1'
#
loop_
_entity.id
_entity.type
_entity.pdbx_description
1 polymer ?
#
loop_
_entity_poly.entity_id
_entity_poly.type
_entity_poly.pdbx_seq_one_letter_code
_entity_poly.pdbx_strand_id
1 'polypeptide(L)' 'MPQTREHVLLARQVGVPKIIVALNKVDMVDDEELLELVEMEVRELLDEYDFPAMIRRYTPFQL' A
#
# COMPACT_ATOMS: atom_id res chain seq x y z
N MET A 1 -8.53 1.06 3.54
CA MET A 1 -9.57 2.07 3.18
C MET A 1 -10.46 1.59 2.05
N PRO A 2 -11.73 2.06 1.93
CA PRO A 2 -12.68 1.60 0.90
C PRO A 2 -12.18 1.77 -0.54
N GLN A 3 -11.63 2.94 -0.87
CA GLN A 3 -11.10 3.23 -2.21
C GLN A 3 -9.86 2.37 -2.55
N THR A 4 -8.98 2.12 -1.58
CA THR A 4 -7.79 1.27 -1.79
C THR A 4 -8.21 -0.14 -2.19
N ARG A 5 -9.23 -0.69 -1.51
CA ARG A 5 -9.78 -2.00 -1.84
C ARG A 5 -10.40 -2.04 -3.23
N GLU A 6 -11.18 -1.02 -3.59
CA GLU A 6 -11.78 -0.90 -4.92
C GLU A 6 -10.73 -0.84 -6.03
N HIS A 7 -9.65 -0.07 -5.85
CA HIS A 7 -8.56 -0.01 -6.83
C HIS A 7 -7.84 -1.35 -7.00
N VAL A 8 -7.57 -2.07 -5.90
CA VAL A 8 -6.94 -3.40 -5.97
C VAL A 8 -7.87 -4.41 -6.66
N LEU A 9 -9.16 -4.38 -6.34
CA LEU A 9 -10.17 -5.21 -6.98
C LEU A 9 -10.25 -4.95 -8.50
N LEU A 10 -10.32 -3.69 -8.91
CA LEU A 10 -10.35 -3.31 -10.32
C LEU A 10 -9.07 -3.71 -11.04
N ALA A 11 -7.90 -3.52 -10.41
CA ALA A 11 -6.61 -3.95 -10.95
C ALA A 11 -6.58 -5.46 -11.19
N ARG A 12 -7.18 -6.26 -10.30
CA ARG A 12 -7.33 -7.71 -10.50
C ARG A 12 -8.26 -8.03 -11.67
N GLN A 13 -9.42 -7.37 -11.75
CA GLN A 13 -10.41 -7.59 -12.81
C GLN A 13 -9.89 -7.23 -14.21
N VAL A 14 -9.05 -6.20 -14.33
CA VAL A 14 -8.44 -5.78 -15.60
C VAL A 14 -7.12 -6.51 -15.92
N GLY A 15 -6.70 -7.47 -15.09
CA GLY A 15 -5.54 -8.32 -15.35
C GLY A 15 -4.18 -7.65 -15.14
N VAL A 16 -4.08 -6.68 -14.23
CA VAL A 16 -2.79 -6.09 -13.84
C VAL A 16 -1.87 -7.18 -13.29
N PRO A 17 -0.61 -7.32 -13.77
CA PRO A 17 0.25 -8.43 -13.37
C PRO A 17 0.90 -8.22 -11.99
N LYS A 18 1.21 -6.98 -11.62
CA LYS A 18 1.91 -6.61 -10.37
C LYS A 18 1.54 -5.19 -9.95
N ILE A 19 1.51 -4.93 -8.64
CA ILE A 19 1.27 -3.62 -8.04
C ILE A 19 2.48 -3.27 -7.18
N ILE A 20 2.93 -2.00 -7.25
CA ILE A 20 3.90 -1.43 -6.31
C ILE A 20 3.14 -0.43 -5.45
N VAL A 21 3.28 -0.54 -4.13
CA VAL A 21 2.70 0.39 -3.18
C VAL A 21 3.77 1.37 -2.70
N ALA A 22 3.49 2.66 -2.80
CA ALA A 22 4.26 3.71 -2.15
C ALA A 22 3.48 4.25 -0.95
N LEU A 23 3.96 3.98 0.27
CA LEU A 23 3.41 4.61 1.47
C LEU A 23 3.91 6.05 1.51
N ASN A 24 3.01 7.00 1.35
CA ASN A 24 3.32 8.43 1.27
C ASN A 24 3.18 9.11 2.64
N LYS A 25 3.74 10.32 2.77
CA LYS A 25 3.68 11.16 3.98
C LYS A 25 4.24 10.49 5.24
N VAL A 26 5.22 9.60 5.06
CA VAL A 26 5.90 8.91 6.18
C VAL A 26 6.59 9.93 7.09
N ASP A 27 6.98 11.09 6.57
CA ASP A 27 7.54 12.23 7.31
C ASP A 27 6.54 12.90 8.27
N MET A 28 5.24 12.68 8.10
CA MET A 28 4.20 13.25 8.98
C MET A 28 3.80 12.31 10.12
N VAL A 29 4.40 11.11 10.19
CA VAL A 29 4.09 10.08 11.18
C VAL A 29 5.37 9.75 11.93
N ASP A 30 5.44 10.21 13.18
CA ASP A 30 6.62 9.98 14.04
C ASP A 30 6.61 8.60 14.72
N ASP A 31 5.46 7.91 14.70
CA ASP A 31 5.27 6.60 15.34
C ASP A 31 5.52 5.46 14.34
N GLU A 32 6.63 4.75 14.56
CA GLU A 32 7.05 3.61 13.75
C GLU A 32 6.09 2.41 13.85
N GLU A 33 5.48 2.17 15.02
CA GLU A 33 4.54 1.06 15.19
C GLU A 33 3.27 1.29 14.35
N LEU A 34 2.84 2.54 14.23
CA LEU A 34 1.72 2.92 13.36
C LEU A 34 2.03 2.67 11.89
N LEU A 35 3.26 2.95 11.44
CA LEU A 35 3.70 2.69 10.06
C LEU A 35 3.74 1.19 9.77
N GLU A 36 4.24 0.39 10.69
CA GLU A 36 4.25 -1.08 10.58
C GLU A 36 2.82 -1.65 10.51
N LEU A 37 1.89 -1.14 11.32
CA LEU A 37 0.49 -1.55 11.28
C LEU A 37 -0.14 -1.28 9.91
N VAL A 38 0.10 -0.10 9.34
CA VAL A 38 -0.41 0.25 8.00
C VAL A 38 0.23 -0.63 6.93
N GLU A 39 1.52 -0.96 7.03
CA GLU A 39 2.16 -1.91 6.12
C GLU A 39 1.51 -3.30 6.20
N MET A 40 1.21 -3.79 7.39
CA MET A 40 0.53 -5.07 7.59
C MET A 40 -0.86 -5.08 6.94
N GLU A 41 -1.68 -4.04 7.20
CA GLU A 41 -3.01 -3.93 6.59
C GLU A 41 -2.95 -3.93 5.05
N VAL A 42 -1.94 -3.26 4.48
CA VAL A 42 -1.77 -3.24 3.02
C VAL A 42 -1.30 -4.60 2.48
N ARG A 43 -0.43 -5.32 3.19
CA ARG A 43 -0.03 -6.68 2.79
C ARG A 43 -1.23 -7.61 2.78
N GLU A 44 -2.00 -7.62 3.85
CA GLU A 44 -3.22 -8.44 3.95
C GLU A 44 -4.20 -8.14 2.81
N LEU A 45 -4.37 -6.85 2.47
CA LEU A 45 -5.21 -6.44 1.34
C LEU A 45 -4.67 -6.94 -0.01
N LEU A 46 -3.36 -6.89 -0.25
CA LEU A 46 -2.78 -7.37 -1.51
C LEU A 46 -2.86 -8.89 -1.61
N ASP A 47 -2.60 -9.58 -0.49
CA ASP A 47 -2.68 -11.04 -0.39
C ASP A 47 -4.11 -11.56 -0.64
N GLU A 48 -5.14 -10.84 -0.17
CA GLU A 48 -6.56 -11.14 -0.44
C GLU A 48 -6.89 -11.21 -1.94
N TYR A 49 -6.17 -10.45 -2.78
CA TYR A 49 -6.41 -10.36 -4.22
C TYR A 49 -5.29 -10.98 -5.07
N ASP A 50 -4.48 -11.87 -4.49
CA ASP A 50 -3.36 -12.58 -5.13
C ASP A 50 -2.25 -11.67 -5.69
N PHE A 51 -2.05 -10.48 -5.11
CA PHE A 51 -0.95 -9.61 -5.50
C PHE A 51 0.28 -9.82 -4.64
N PRO A 52 1.48 -10.00 -5.23
CA PRO A 52 2.71 -10.09 -4.46
C PRO A 52 2.99 -8.74 -3.76
N ALA A 53 3.15 -8.77 -2.43
CA ALA A 53 3.40 -7.57 -1.65
C ALA A 53 4.74 -6.90 -2.02
N MET A 54 4.66 -5.72 -2.65
CA MET A 54 5.81 -4.85 -2.93
C MET A 54 5.53 -3.45 -2.39
N ILE A 55 5.87 -3.24 -1.11
CA ILE A 55 5.63 -1.98 -0.41
C ILE A 55 6.95 -1.22 -0.25
N ARG A 56 6.92 0.07 -0.54
CA ARG A 56 8.05 0.98 -0.32
C ARG A 56 7.57 2.21 0.43
N ARG A 57 8.26 2.54 1.53
CA ARG A 57 8.09 3.81 2.23
C ARG A 57 8.63 4.94 1.36
N TYR A 58 7.86 6.00 1.24
CA TYR A 58 8.19 7.16 0.43
C TYR A 58 8.05 8.44 1.26
N THR A 59 9.16 9.16 1.38
CA THR A 59 9.22 10.54 1.84
C THR A 59 9.43 11.41 0.61
N PRO A 60 8.44 12.21 0.17
CA PRO A 60 8.71 13.24 -0.81
C PRO A 60 9.79 14.16 -0.25
N PHE A 61 10.83 14.46 -1.04
CA PHE A 61 11.74 15.54 -0.70
C PHE A 61 10.90 16.79 -0.46
N GLN A 62 10.84 17.26 0.79
CA GLN A 62 10.36 18.59 1.10
C GLN A 62 11.36 19.56 0.42
N LEU A 63 10.91 20.24 -0.63
CA LEU A 63 11.60 21.38 -1.23
C LEU A 63 11.56 22.57 -0.28
#